data_AF-A0A920BB71-F1
#
_entry.id   AF-A0A920BB71-F1
#
_cell.length_a   1.000
_cell.length_b   1.000
_cell.length_c   1.000
_cell.angle_alpha   90.00
_cell.angle_beta   90.00
_cell.angle_gamma   90.00
#
_symmetry.space_group_name_H-M   'P 1'
#
loop_
_entity.id
_entity.type
_entity.pdbx_description
1 polymer ?
#
loop_
_entity_poly.entity_id
_entity_poly.type
_entity_poly.pdbx_seq_one_letter_code
_entity_poly.pdbx_strand_id
1 'polypeptide(L)'
;MEEKKLIYSENDPTQYYDLTIDPQETNNLALNADFQAEVTDLIGEIENRYDHEALIKRVPESQRRRRFLKNIMRDQSISWDYQHVENGGDAYIRNTMPIYQLEKKSRFPQV
;
A
#
# COMPACT_ATOMS: atom_id res chain seq x y z
N MET A 1 22.81 0.71 -16.09
CA MET A 1 21.57 -0.05 -16.32
C MET A 1 20.62 0.93 -16.97
N GLU A 2 20.02 0.60 -18.11
CA GLU A 2 18.97 1.45 -18.71
C GLU A 2 17.76 1.45 -17.77
N GLU A 3 17.43 2.60 -17.21
CA GLU A 3 16.24 2.81 -16.39
C GLU A 3 15.14 3.38 -17.29
N LYS A 4 14.20 2.53 -17.67
CA LYS A 4 13.07 2.90 -18.54
C LYS A 4 11.76 2.75 -17.77
N LYS A 5 10.82 3.65 -18.05
CA LYS A 5 9.52 3.69 -17.37
C LYS A 5 8.39 3.83 -18.38
N LEU A 6 7.40 2.94 -18.27
CA LEU A 6 6.16 2.99 -19.03
C LEU A 6 4.97 3.19 -18.07
N ILE A 7 4.08 4.11 -18.41
CA ILE A 7 2.79 4.30 -17.76
C ILE A 7 1.71 4.09 -18.82
N TYR A 8 0.78 3.17 -18.54
CA TYR A 8 -0.30 2.78 -19.43
C TYR A 8 -1.66 2.90 -18.73
N SER A 9 -2.62 3.47 -19.44
CA SER A 9 -4.03 3.60 -19.05
C SER A 9 -4.84 3.54 -20.34
N GLU A 10 -5.96 2.82 -20.34
CA GLU A 10 -6.82 2.70 -21.53
C GLU A 10 -7.42 4.05 -21.94
N ASN A 11 -7.67 4.95 -20.98
CA ASN A 11 -8.33 6.23 -21.22
C ASN A 11 -7.35 7.41 -21.41
N ASP A 12 -6.06 7.20 -21.15
CA ASP A 12 -5.06 8.27 -21.20
C ASP A 12 -3.94 7.93 -22.19
N PRO A 13 -3.28 8.93 -22.79
CA PRO A 13 -2.13 8.68 -23.66
C PRO A 13 -1.03 7.92 -22.91
N THR A 14 -0.45 6.93 -23.59
CA THR A 14 0.71 6.19 -23.06
C THR A 14 1.89 7.14 -22.81
N GLN A 15 2.59 6.91 -21.71
CA GLN A 15 3.78 7.68 -21.35
C GLN A 15 4.99 6.76 -21.25
N TYR A 16 6.07 7.13 -21.93
CA TYR A 16 7.30 6.36 -21.98
C TYR A 16 8.51 7.28 -21.81
N TYR A 17 9.39 6.94 -20.88
CA TYR A 17 10.54 7.75 -20.49
C TYR A 17 11.81 6.93 -20.35
N ASP A 18 12.91 7.51 -20.78
CA ASP A 18 14.27 7.04 -20.46
C ASP A 18 14.80 7.87 -19.30
N LEU A 19 14.83 7.30 -18.10
CA LEU A 19 15.22 7.97 -16.86
C LEU A 19 16.74 8.20 -16.79
N THR A 20 17.52 7.54 -17.66
CA THR A 20 18.97 7.77 -17.71
C THR A 20 19.30 9.10 -18.38
N ILE A 21 18.50 9.47 -19.39
CA ILE A 21 18.67 10.70 -20.17
C ILE A 21 17.76 11.83 -19.66
N ASP A 22 16.54 11.48 -19.24
CA ASP A 22 15.53 12.40 -18.73
C ASP A 22 15.00 11.98 -17.35
N PRO A 23 15.78 12.19 -16.27
CA PRO A 23 15.36 11.87 -14.91
C PRO A 23 14.13 12.64 -14.41
N GLN A 24 13.74 13.71 -15.12
CA GLN A 24 12.60 14.56 -14.75
C GLN A 24 11.33 14.23 -15.56
N GLU A 25 11.37 13.22 -16.44
CA GLU A 25 10.20 12.74 -17.21
C GLU A 25 9.52 13.88 -18.00
N THR A 26 10.32 14.80 -18.54
CA THR A 26 9.86 15.97 -19.28
C THR A 26 9.54 15.68 -20.74
N ASN A 27 10.15 14.65 -21.32
CA ASN A 27 10.02 14.28 -22.72
C ASN A 27 9.37 12.90 -22.88
N ASN A 28 8.09 12.88 -23.24
CA ASN A 28 7.37 11.63 -23.49
C ASN A 28 7.77 11.03 -24.86
N LEU A 29 8.44 9.88 -24.82
CA LEU A 29 8.94 9.15 -25.98
C LEU A 29 7.92 8.15 -26.56
N ALA A 30 6.70 8.06 -26.00
CA ALA A 30 5.73 7.03 -26.39
C ALA A 30 5.29 7.09 -27.86
N LEU A 31 5.32 8.28 -28.47
CA LEU A 31 4.97 8.48 -29.89
C LEU A 31 6.20 8.57 -30.80
N ASN A 32 7.41 8.43 -30.26
CA ASN A 32 8.63 8.45 -31.06
C ASN A 32 8.75 7.12 -31.84
N ALA A 33 9.02 7.22 -33.14
CA ALA A 33 9.16 6.08 -34.06
C ALA A 33 10.25 5.10 -33.62
N ASP A 34 11.36 5.61 -33.05
CA ASP A 34 12.51 4.80 -32.65
C ASP A 34 12.18 3.83 -31.50
N PHE A 35 11.17 4.15 -30.69
CA PHE A 35 10.79 3.40 -29.49
C PHE A 35 9.46 2.64 -29.64
N GLN A 36 8.81 2.66 -30.81
CA GLN A 36 7.49 2.04 -31.01
C GLN A 36 7.48 0.54 -30.71
N ALA A 37 8.53 -0.19 -31.12
CA ALA A 37 8.62 -1.62 -30.87
C ALA A 37 8.68 -1.92 -29.36
N GLU A 38 9.55 -1.21 -28.64
CA GLU A 38 9.71 -1.37 -27.20
C GLU A 38 8.45 -1.00 -26.42
N VAL A 39 7.78 0.10 -26.79
CA VAL A 39 6.50 0.51 -26.19
C VAL A 39 5.42 -0.56 -26.42
N THR A 40 5.33 -1.10 -27.64
CA THR A 40 4.34 -2.14 -27.97
C THR A 40 4.58 -3.42 -27.17
N ASP A 41 5.84 -3.85 -27.06
CA ASP A 41 6.21 -5.05 -26.30
C ASP A 41 5.88 -4.90 -24.81
N LEU A 42 6.16 -3.73 -24.23
CA LEU A 42 5.85 -3.45 -22.83
C LEU A 42 4.34 -3.34 -22.57
N ILE A 43 3.57 -2.74 -23.49
CA ILE A 43 2.10 -2.74 -23.41
C ILE A 43 1.59 -4.18 -23.45
N GLY A 44 2.12 -5.01 -24.36
CA GLY A 44 1.79 -6.44 -24.44
C GLY A 44 2.11 -7.20 -23.14
N GLU A 45 3.22 -6.88 -22.46
CA GLU A 45 3.53 -7.46 -21.15
C GLU A 45 2.49 -7.07 -20.09
N ILE A 46 2.07 -5.80 -20.07
CA ILE A 46 1.06 -5.29 -19.13
C ILE A 46 -0.28 -5.99 -19.38
N GLU A 47 -0.75 -6.04 -20.62
CA GLU A 47 -2.01 -6.67 -21.00
C GLU A 47 -2.02 -8.18 -20.70
N ASN A 48 -0.87 -8.85 -20.83
CA ASN A 48 -0.74 -10.27 -20.47
C ASN A 48 -0.71 -10.51 -18.94
N ARG A 49 -0.21 -9.54 -18.16
CA ARG A 49 -0.08 -9.68 -16.70
C ARG A 49 -1.35 -9.25 -15.96
N TYR A 50 -2.08 -8.28 -16.49
CA TYR A 50 -3.22 -7.67 -15.82
C TYR A 50 -4.49 -7.79 -16.66
N ASP A 51 -5.53 -8.35 -16.05
CA ASP A 51 -6.89 -8.29 -16.59
C ASP A 51 -7.51 -6.92 -16.29
N HIS A 52 -7.33 -5.99 -17.22
CA HIS A 52 -7.83 -4.61 -17.12
C HIS A 52 -9.36 -4.57 -16.95
N GLU A 53 -10.09 -5.38 -17.71
CA GLU A 53 -11.55 -5.42 -17.61
C GLU A 53 -12.02 -5.87 -16.23
N ALA A 54 -11.40 -6.91 -15.66
CA ALA A 54 -11.74 -7.38 -14.34
C ALA A 54 -11.41 -6.32 -13.27
N LEU A 55 -10.30 -5.60 -13.41
CA LEU A 55 -9.94 -4.51 -12.50
C LEU A 55 -10.92 -3.34 -12.56
N ILE A 56 -11.30 -2.91 -13.77
CA ILE A 56 -12.27 -1.83 -14.01
C ILE A 56 -13.63 -2.18 -13.40
N LYS A 57 -14.01 -3.47 -13.36
CA LYS A 57 -15.24 -3.93 -12.69
C LYS A 57 -15.09 -4.02 -11.16
N ARG A 58 -13.98 -4.56 -10.67
CA ARG A 58 -13.75 -4.81 -9.23
C ARG A 58 -13.53 -3.55 -8.40
N VAL A 59 -12.84 -2.54 -8.95
CA VAL A 59 -12.50 -1.33 -8.20
C VAL A 59 -13.77 -0.52 -7.82
N PRO A 60 -14.67 -0.18 -8.75
CA PRO A 60 -15.92 0.51 -8.43
C PRO A 60 -16.83 -0.31 -7.51
N GLU A 61 -16.87 -1.64 -7.66
CA GLU A 61 -17.61 -2.52 -6.76
C GLU A 61 -17.10 -2.40 -5.32
N SER A 62 -15.78 -2.47 -5.11
CA SER A 62 -15.14 -2.24 -3.82
C SER A 62 -15.41 -0.84 -3.26
N GLN A 63 -15.39 0.19 -4.12
CA GLN A 63 -15.72 1.56 -3.73
C GLN A 63 -17.19 1.68 -3.25
N ARG A 64 -18.15 1.06 -3.95
CA ARG A 64 -19.57 1.05 -3.57
C ARG A 64 -19.78 0.39 -2.21
N ARG A 65 -19.19 -0.79 -1.99
CA ARG A 65 -19.25 -1.51 -0.70
C ARG A 65 -18.70 -0.66 0.45
N ARG A 66 -17.50 -0.08 0.28
CA ARG A 66 -16.87 0.75 1.30
C ARG A 66 -17.64 2.03 1.59
N ARG A 67 -18.22 2.67 0.56
CA ARG A 67 -19.04 3.88 0.73
C ARG A 67 -20.29 3.60 1.57
N PHE A 68 -20.96 2.47 1.32
CA PHE A 68 -22.10 2.03 2.12
C PHE A 68 -21.70 1.78 3.59
N LEU A 69 -20.66 0.97 3.82
CA LEU A 69 -20.19 0.65 5.17
C LEU A 69 -19.71 1.90 5.93
N LYS A 70 -19.02 2.82 5.25
CA LYS A 70 -18.54 4.08 5.85
C LYS A 70 -19.68 4.92 6.42
N ASN A 71 -20.83 4.97 5.76
CA ASN A 71 -21.99 5.71 6.26
C ASN A 71 -22.53 5.06 7.55
N ILE A 72 -22.72 3.74 7.55
CA ILE A 72 -23.20 2.99 8.73
C ILE A 72 -22.24 3.15 9.91
N MET A 73 -20.95 2.98 9.67
CA MET A 73 -19.92 3.11 10.71
C MET A 73 -19.88 4.51 11.32
N ARG A 74 -20.07 5.55 10.49
CA ARG A 74 -20.15 6.93 10.95
C ARG A 74 -21.35 7.12 11.86
N ASP A 75 -22.52 6.61 11.48
CA ASP A 75 -23.74 6.73 12.27
C ASP A 75 -23.62 5.98 13.61
N GLN A 76 -22.87 4.87 13.64
CA GLN A 76 -22.63 4.06 14.84
C GLN A 76 -21.39 4.49 15.65
N SER A 77 -20.67 5.54 15.24
CA SER A 77 -19.42 6.01 15.86
C SER A 77 -18.37 4.90 16.09
N ILE A 78 -18.25 3.96 15.15
CA ILE A 78 -17.29 2.84 15.25
C ILE A 78 -15.89 3.35 14.94
N SER A 79 -14.97 3.24 15.90
CA SER A 79 -13.53 3.49 15.69
C SER A 79 -12.82 2.23 15.18
N TRP A 80 -11.84 2.44 14.30
CA TRP A 80 -10.88 1.42 13.84
C TRP A 80 -9.48 1.64 14.41
N ASP A 81 -9.33 2.63 15.30
CA ASP A 81 -8.05 2.92 15.92
C ASP A 81 -7.65 1.74 16.79
N TYR A 82 -6.40 1.31 16.65
CA TYR A 82 -5.86 0.30 17.54
C TYR A 82 -5.80 0.86 18.96
N GLN A 83 -6.60 0.28 19.85
CA GLN A 83 -6.51 0.56 21.27
C GLN A 83 -5.57 -0.45 21.91
N HIS A 84 -4.43 0.01 22.41
CA HIS A 84 -3.58 -0.83 23.25
C HIS A 84 -4.36 -1.18 24.52
N VAL A 85 -4.37 -2.47 24.88
CA VAL A 85 -4.93 -2.93 26.14
C VAL A 85 -3.77 -3.20 27.07
N GLU A 86 -3.45 -2.21 27.91
CA GLU A 86 -2.55 -2.41 29.05
C GLU A 86 -3.38 -2.57 30.30
N ASN A 87 -3.19 -3.69 31.00
CA ASN A 87 -3.78 -3.86 32.32
C ASN A 87 -2.92 -3.11 33.34
N GLY A 88 -3.09 -1.79 33.39
CA GLY A 88 -2.40 -0.92 34.34
C GLY A 88 -2.67 -1.30 35.80
N GLY A 89 -3.77 -2.01 36.09
CA GLY A 89 -4.09 -2.54 37.41
C GLY A 89 -3.09 -3.62 37.87
N ASP A 90 -2.63 -4.45 36.95
CA ASP A 90 -1.69 -5.56 37.21
C ASP A 90 -0.24 -5.24 36.82
N ALA A 91 0.01 -4.06 36.24
CA ALA A 91 1.33 -3.62 35.85
C ALA A 91 2.17 -3.14 37.06
N TYR A 92 3.46 -3.47 37.05
CA TYR A 92 4.45 -3.06 38.05
C TYR A 92 4.12 -3.51 39.48
N ILE A 93 4.63 -2.79 40.50
CA ILE A 93 4.45 -3.15 41.91
C ILE A 93 2.99 -2.92 42.31
N ARG A 94 2.35 -4.00 42.76
CA ARG A 94 0.98 -4.07 43.26
C ARG A 94 0.92 -4.99 44.47
N ASN A 95 -0.10 -4.83 45.32
CA ASN A 95 -0.31 -5.67 46.51
C ASN A 95 -0.78 -7.11 46.19
N THR A 96 -0.69 -7.53 44.93
CA THR A 96 -1.07 -8.86 44.45
C THR A 96 0.07 -9.90 44.56
N MET A 97 1.33 -9.46 44.64
CA MET A 97 2.50 -10.35 44.73
C MET A 97 3.62 -9.72 45.59
N PRO A 98 4.43 -10.52 46.33
CA PRO A 98 5.61 -10.01 47.02
C PRO A 98 6.61 -9.32 46.07
N ILE A 99 7.11 -8.14 46.47
CA ILE A 99 7.97 -7.26 45.66
C ILE A 99 9.19 -8.00 45.10
N TYR A 100 9.89 -8.76 45.94
CA TYR A 100 11.10 -9.49 45.56
C TYR A 100 10.88 -10.48 44.39
N GLN A 101 9.69 -11.08 44.30
CA GLN A 101 9.38 -12.01 43.20
C GLN A 101 9.14 -11.26 41.88
N LEU A 102 8.51 -10.08 41.92
CA LEU A 102 8.28 -9.25 40.75
C LEU A 102 9.61 -8.72 40.19
N GLU A 103 10.47 -8.18 41.05
CA GLU A 103 11.78 -7.65 40.64
C GLU A 103 12.65 -8.72 39.97
N LYS A 104 12.63 -9.95 40.50
CA LYS A 104 13.34 -11.08 39.90
C LYS A 104 12.79 -11.46 38.52
N LYS A 105 11.46 -11.40 38.33
CA LYS A 105 10.80 -11.72 37.04
C LYS A 105 11.02 -10.64 35.98
N SER A 106 10.99 -9.38 36.38
CA SER A 106 11.11 -8.23 35.47
C SER A 106 12.56 -7.92 35.05
N ARG A 107 13.55 -8.44 35.77
CA ARG A 107 14.97 -8.21 35.47
C ARG A 107 15.50 -9.18 34.42
N PHE A 108 16.07 -8.63 33.35
CA PHE A 108 16.81 -9.38 32.33
C PHE A 108 18.12 -8.65 31.99
N PRO A 109 19.29 -9.33 31.91
CA PRO A 109 19.52 -10.75 32.14
C PRO A 109 19.36 -11.13 33.61
N GLN A 110 19.02 -12.40 33.85
CA GLN A 110 18.96 -12.95 35.19
C GLN A 110 20.39 -13.20 35.70
N VAL A 111 20.78 -12.48 36.75
CA VAL A 111 21.99 -12.75 37.56
C VAL A 111 21.62 -13.69 38.69
#